data_AF-A0A800DR26-F1
#
_entry.id   AF-A0A800DR26-F1
#
_cell.length_a   1.000
_cell.length_b   1.000
_cell.length_c   1.000
_cell.angle_alpha   90.00
_cell.angle_beta   90.00
_cell.angle_gamma   90.00
#
_symmetry.space_group_name_H-M   'P 1'
#
loop_
_entity.id
_entity.type
_entity.pdbx_description
1 polymer ?
#
loop_
_entity_poly.entity_id
_entity_poly.type
_entity_poly.pdbx_seq_one_letter_code
_entity_poly.pdbx_strand_id
1 'polypeptide(L)' 'MILTDDKGFGNILRFPLDNHFGIVVAHFPNEMSTMEINCQLLERFENLSEDDFNGNLIIIEPWKIRIRRK' A
#
# COMPACT_ATOMS: atom_id res chain seq x y z
N MET A 1 5.56 -4.79 -8.38
CA MET A 1 5.05 -3.82 -7.39
C MET A 1 5.00 -2.45 -8.06
N ILE A 2 3.84 -1.78 -8.07
CA ILE A 2 3.68 -0.41 -8.58
C ILE A 2 3.39 0.47 -7.36
N LEU A 3 4.17 1.52 -7.15
CA LEU A 3 3.92 2.54 -6.14
C LEU A 3 3.38 3.79 -6.84
N THR A 4 2.21 4.27 -6.43
CA THR A 4 1.56 5.41 -7.06
C THR A 4 0.82 6.26 -6.03
N ASP A 5 0.86 7.58 -6.24
CA ASP A 5 0.07 8.58 -5.51
C ASP A 5 -1.36 8.69 -6.05
N ASP A 6 -1.67 7.97 -7.13
CA ASP A 6 -3.00 7.99 -7.73
C ASP A 6 -4.00 7.16 -6.92
N LYS A 7 -4.99 7.85 -6.33
CA LYS A 7 -6.08 7.24 -5.54
C LYS A 7 -6.91 6.21 -6.31
N GLY A 8 -6.83 6.20 -7.65
CA GLY A 8 -7.54 5.25 -8.50
C GLY A 8 -7.05 3.81 -8.36
N PHE A 9 -5.80 3.60 -7.93
CA PHE A 9 -5.21 2.25 -7.77
C PHE A 9 -5.74 1.48 -6.55
N GLY A 10 -6.36 2.15 -5.58
CA GLY A 10 -7.09 1.48 -4.49
C GLY A 10 -8.39 0.80 -4.94
N ASN A 11 -8.83 1.04 -6.18
CA ASN A 11 -10.06 0.47 -6.70
C ASN A 11 -9.83 -0.95 -7.25
N ILE A 12 -10.11 -1.96 -6.42
CA ILE A 12 -10.03 -3.38 -6.77
C ILE A 12 -10.95 -3.82 -7.93
N LEU A 13 -11.98 -3.03 -8.27
CA LEU A 13 -12.82 -3.29 -9.45
C LEU A 13 -12.09 -2.90 -10.75
N ARG A 14 -11.16 -1.94 -10.66
CA ARG A 14 -10.33 -1.47 -11.77
C ARG A 14 -9.00 -2.22 -11.84
N PHE A 15 -8.53 -2.72 -10.69
CA PHE A 15 -7.33 -3.52 -10.54
C PHE A 15 -7.67 -4.82 -9.78
N PRO A 16 -8.21 -5.84 -10.46
CA PRO A 16 -8.58 -7.09 -9.82
C PRO A 16 -7.34 -7.79 -9.24
N LEU A 17 -7.47 -8.23 -7.98
CA LEU A 17 -6.39 -8.81 -7.19
C LEU A 17 -5.87 -10.16 -7.73
N ASP A 18 -6.60 -10.81 -8.63
CA ASP A 18 -6.17 -12.07 -9.26
C ASP A 18 -5.09 -11.89 -10.35
N ASN A 19 -4.86 -10.66 -10.82
CA ASN A 19 -3.98 -10.42 -11.97
C ASN A 19 -2.65 -9.75 -11.59
N HIS A 20 -2.41 -9.53 -10.30
CA HIS A 20 -1.22 -8.87 -9.77
C HIS A 20 -0.75 -9.60 -8.50
N PHE A 21 0.56 -9.70 -8.32
CA PHE A 21 1.14 -10.31 -7.12
C PHE A 21 0.68 -9.63 -5.82
N GLY A 22 0.41 -8.33 -5.87
CA GLY A 22 -0.06 -7.53 -4.74
C GLY A 22 -0.02 -6.05 -5.09
N ILE A 23 -0.90 -5.25 -4.48
CA ILE A 23 -0.97 -3.80 -4.71
C ILE A 23 -0.73 -3.10 -3.38
N VAL A 24 0.16 -2.11 -3.38
CA VAL A 24 0.42 -1.26 -2.20
C VAL A 24 0.01 0.17 -2.54
N VAL A 25 -0.87 0.73 -1.72
CA VAL A 25 -1.32 2.13 -1.83
C VAL A 25 -0.83 2.87 -0.59
N ALA A 26 0.02 3.87 -0.80
CA ALA A 26 0.46 4.78 0.24
C ALA A 26 -0.51 5.97 0.31
N HIS A 27 -1.21 6.14 1.43
CA HIS A 27 -2.21 7.19 1.63
C HIS A 27 -1.80 8.09 2.80
N PHE A 28 -1.03 9.13 2.48
CA PHE A 28 -0.48 10.09 3.46
C PHE A 28 -1.04 11.50 3.23
N PRO A 29 -1.08 12.35 4.28
CA PRO A 29 -1.42 13.77 4.14
C PRO A 29 -0.41 14.51 3.27
N ASN A 30 -0.88 15.45 2.45
CA ASN A 30 -0.02 16.29 1.61
C ASN A 30 0.88 17.23 2.42
N GLU A 31 0.52 17.52 3.68
CA GLU A 31 1.35 18.36 4.56
C GLU A 31 2.57 17.61 5.11
N MET A 32 2.64 16.28 4.96
CA MET A 32 3.76 15.47 5.46
C MET A 32 4.93 15.51 4.46
N SER A 33 6.15 15.65 4.97
CA SER A 33 7.33 15.67 4.10
C SER A 33 7.57 14.31 3.47
N THR A 34 8.13 14.29 2.25
CA THR A 34 8.52 13.05 1.57
C THR A 34 9.51 12.22 2.40
N MET A 35 10.35 12.89 3.21
CA MET A 35 11.27 12.21 4.13
C MET A 35 10.51 11.41 5.19
N GLU A 36 9.54 12.04 5.86
CA GLU A 36 8.72 11.38 6.89
C GLU A 36 7.90 10.23 6.30
N ILE A 37 7.33 10.44 5.11
CA ILE A 37 6.59 9.40 4.38
C ILE A 37 7.51 8.21 4.08
N ASN A 38 8.72 8.45 3.58
CA ASN A 38 9.67 7.38 3.26
C ASN A 38 10.12 6.62 4.51
N CYS A 39 10.40 7.32 5.62
CA CYS A 39 10.75 6.68 6.89
C CYS A 39 9.60 5.77 7.37
N GLN A 40 8.36 6.26 7.34
CA GLN A 40 7.21 5.46 7.74
C GLN A 40 6.97 4.30 6.79
N LEU A 41 7.11 4.48 5.48
CA LEU A 41 6.96 3.38 4.51
C LEU A 41 7.99 2.28 4.77
N LEU A 42 9.26 2.62 4.98
CA LEU A 42 10.33 1.66 5.24
C LEU A 42 10.06 0.86 6.52
N GLU A 43 9.75 1.53 7.65
CA GLU A 43 9.39 0.84 8.90
C GLU A 43 8.19 -0.09 8.72
N ARG A 44 7.20 0.31 7.92
CA ARG A 44 6.00 -0.50 7.67
C ARG A 44 6.31 -1.69 6.76
N PHE A 45 7.16 -1.53 5.76
CA PHE A 45 7.59 -2.63 4.90
C PHE A 45 8.42 -3.67 5.64
N GLU A 46 9.23 -3.30 6.63
CA GLU A 46 9.96 -4.26 7.47
C GLU A 46 9.03 -5.18 8.27
N ASN A 47 7.80 -4.73 8.55
CA ASN A 47 6.79 -5.51 9.28
C ASN A 47 5.87 -6.33 8.38
N LEU A 48 6.03 -6.25 7.06
CA LEU A 48 5.20 -6.98 6.08
C LEU A 48 5.97 -8.16 5.50
N SER A 49 5.34 -9.33 5.50
CA SER A 49 5.91 -10.53 4.90
C SER A 49 5.49 -10.69 3.43
N GLU A 50 6.19 -11.51 2.66
CA GLU A 50 5.85 -11.80 1.25
C GLU A 50 4.40 -12.34 1.11
N ASP A 51 3.95 -13.14 2.07
CA ASP A 51 2.57 -13.63 2.17
C ASP A 51 1.53 -12.51 2.35
N ASP A 52 1.90 -11.41 3.01
CA ASP A 52 1.00 -10.26 3.16
C ASP A 52 0.78 -9.54 1.83
N PHE A 53 1.73 -9.61 0.90
CA PHE A 53 1.58 -9.03 -0.44
C PHE A 53 0.78 -9.95 -1.37
N ASN A 54 0.97 -11.26 -1.27
CA ASN A 54 0.47 -12.22 -2.26
C ASN A 54 -1.07 -12.17 -2.40
N GLY A 55 -1.54 -11.67 -3.55
CA GLY A 55 -2.96 -11.54 -3.89
C GLY A 55 -3.74 -10.51 -3.06
N ASN A 56 -3.04 -9.66 -2.31
CA ASN A 56 -3.65 -8.74 -1.36
C ASN A 56 -3.51 -7.27 -1.77
N LEU A 57 -4.47 -6.45 -1.34
CA LEU A 57 -4.35 -4.99 -1.36
C LEU A 57 -3.89 -4.51 0.01
N ILE A 58 -2.73 -3.88 0.06
CA ILE A 58 -2.19 -3.25 1.26
C ILE A 58 -2.36 -1.74 1.11
N ILE A 59 -3.07 -1.12 2.05
CA ILE A 59 -3.19 0.33 2.14
C ILE A 59 -2.41 0.77 3.38
N ILE A 60 -1.37 1.56 3.17
CA ILE A 60 -0.54 2.11 4.24
C ILE A 60 -0.99 3.55 4.49
N GLU A 61 -1.55 3.79 5.66
CA GLU A 61 -1.90 5.12 6.17
C GLU A 61 -0.92 5.45 7.32
N PRO A 62 -0.69 6.75 7.64
CA PRO A 62 0.32 7.13 8.65
C PRO A 62 0.16 6.41 9.99
N TRP A 63 -1.09 6.14 10.38
CA TRP A 63 -1.44 5.59 11.68
C TRP A 63 -1.75 4.08 11.65
N LYS A 64 -1.91 3.49 10.46
CA LYS A 64 -2.41 2.10 10.34
C LYS A 64 -2.12 1.49 8.99
N ILE A 65 -1.93 0.17 8.99
CA ILE A 65 -1.95 -0.64 7.77
C ILE A 65 -3.32 -1.31 7.67
N ARG A 66 -3.89 -1.30 6.48
CA ARG A 66 -5.10 -2.07 6.14
C ARG A 66 -4.74 -3.07 5.06
N ILE A 67 -4.85 -4.34 5.38
CA ILE A 67 -4.68 -5.43 4.42
C ILE A 67 -6.06 -5.94 4.08
N ARG A 68 -6.45 -5.81 2.81
CA ARG A 68 -7.67 -6.43 2.30
C ARG A 68 -7.28 -7.72 1.60
N ARG A 69 -7.55 -8.81 2.30
CA ARG A 69 -7.41 -10.18 1.81
C ARG A 69 -8.67 -10.57 1.04
N LYS A 70 -8.50 -11.44 0.05
CA LYS A 70 -9.62 -12.10 -0.62
C LYS A 70 -10.17 -13.21 0.26
#